data_AF-A0A9Q4APU8-F1
#
_entry.id   AF-A0A9Q4APU8-F1
#
_cell.length_a   1.000
_cell.length_b   1.000
_cell.length_c   1.000
_cell.angle_alpha   90.00
_cell.angle_beta   90.00
_cell.angle_gamma   90.00
#
_symmetry.space_group_name_H-M   'P 1'
#
loop_
_entity.id
_entity.type
_entity.pdbx_description
1 polymer ?
#
loop_
_entity_poly.entity_id
_entity_poly.type
_entity_poly.pdbx_seq_one_letter_code
_entity_poly.pdbx_strand_id
1 'polypeptide(L)'
;MKPVRIVLSRRAGFDLQAVSEAINGLPAHSVARPGPWGNPFTIDAVMAETGLGKDAAQAEAVSRYGRWMRGEIEADRPRPALGDIRTALGGKNLACWCREGSPCHVDTLIKLAND
;
A
#
# COMPACT_ATOMS: atom_id res chain seq x y z
N MET A 1 5.63 -11.39 -16.00
CA MET A 1 4.34 -10.73 -15.66
C MET A 1 4.64 -9.56 -14.73
N LYS A 2 3.86 -8.48 -14.78
CA LYS A 2 4.09 -7.29 -13.95
C LYS A 2 3.12 -7.28 -12.76
N PRO A 3 3.59 -7.19 -11.51
CA PRO A 3 2.74 -7.00 -10.35
C PRO A 3 1.83 -5.77 -10.47
N VAL A 4 0.60 -5.91 -9.99
CA VAL A 4 -0.40 -4.84 -10.00
C VAL A 4 -1.01 -4.62 -8.63
N ARG A 5 -1.64 -3.46 -8.48
CA ARG A 5 -2.47 -3.13 -7.33
C ARG A 5 -3.84 -3.81 -7.46
N ILE A 6 -4.34 -4.32 -6.34
CA ILE A 6 -5.71 -4.84 -6.21
C ILE A 6 -6.45 -4.05 -5.12
N VAL A 7 -7.70 -3.69 -5.39
CA VAL A 7 -8.59 -3.12 -4.37
C VAL A 7 -9.28 -4.25 -3.62
N LEU A 8 -9.10 -4.29 -2.30
CA LEU A 8 -9.77 -5.24 -1.42
C LEU A 8 -11.28 -4.99 -1.38
N SER A 9 -12.06 -6.06 -1.27
CA SER A 9 -13.52 -6.01 -1.19
C SER A 9 -14.04 -6.80 0.01
N ARG A 10 -15.14 -6.31 0.60
CA ARG A 10 -15.89 -7.01 1.66
C ARG A 10 -17.10 -7.78 1.12
N ARG A 11 -17.29 -7.81 -0.20
CA ARG A 11 -18.39 -8.56 -0.82
C ARG A 11 -18.26 -10.04 -0.47
N ALA A 12 -19.36 -10.68 -0.08
CA ALA A 12 -19.39 -12.12 0.16
C ALA A 12 -18.84 -12.88 -1.07
N GLY A 13 -17.94 -13.83 -0.84
CA GLY A 13 -17.26 -14.59 -1.89
C GLY A 13 -16.04 -13.91 -2.53
N PHE A 14 -15.60 -12.74 -2.04
CA PHE A 14 -14.33 -12.17 -2.47
C PHE A 14 -13.16 -13.05 -2.03
N ASP A 15 -12.36 -13.50 -3.01
CA ASP A 15 -11.12 -14.22 -2.80
C ASP A 15 -9.98 -13.44 -3.47
N LEU A 16 -9.03 -12.96 -2.64
CA LEU A 16 -7.90 -12.17 -3.11
C LEU A 16 -6.97 -12.98 -4.03
N GLN A 17 -6.73 -14.26 -3.74
CA GLN A 17 -5.83 -15.08 -4.54
C GLN A 17 -6.47 -15.38 -5.89
N ALA A 18 -7.74 -15.80 -5.91
CA ALA A 18 -8.44 -16.07 -7.16
C ALA A 18 -8.51 -14.82 -8.08
N VAL A 19 -8.75 -13.63 -7.51
CA VAL A 19 -8.71 -12.37 -8.27
C VAL A 19 -7.31 -12.10 -8.83
N SER A 20 -6.28 -12.30 -8.02
CA SER A 20 -4.90 -12.07 -8.42
C SER A 20 -4.45 -13.00 -9.55
N GLU A 21 -4.73 -14.30 -9.41
CA GLU A 21 -4.42 -15.32 -10.40
C GLU A 21 -5.15 -15.04 -11.72
N ALA A 22 -6.42 -14.61 -11.66
CA ALA A 22 -7.18 -14.25 -12.86
C ALA A 22 -6.64 -13.01 -13.59
N ILE A 23 -5.99 -12.07 -12.88
CA ILE A 23 -5.43 -10.86 -13.50
C ILE A 23 -4.18 -11.18 -14.32
N ASN A 24 -3.22 -11.88 -13.73
CA ASN A 24 -1.91 -12.10 -14.36
C ASN A 24 -1.18 -13.35 -13.87
N GLY A 25 -1.86 -14.29 -13.19
CA GLY A 25 -1.26 -15.53 -12.70
C GLY A 25 -0.31 -15.37 -11.52
N LEU A 26 -0.16 -14.17 -10.95
CA LEU A 26 0.68 -13.93 -9.78
C LEU A 26 -0.13 -14.13 -8.49
N PRO A 27 0.51 -14.60 -7.39
CA PRO A 27 -0.12 -14.57 -6.08
C PRO A 27 -0.28 -13.13 -5.60
N ALA A 28 -1.20 -12.91 -4.64
CA ALA A 28 -1.40 -11.61 -4.02
C ALA A 28 -0.99 -11.57 -2.54
N HIS A 29 -0.65 -10.38 -2.06
CA HIS A 29 -0.45 -10.10 -0.64
C HIS A 29 -1.18 -8.82 -0.21
N SER A 30 -1.93 -8.88 0.89
CA SER A 30 -2.53 -7.69 1.48
C SER A 30 -1.47 -6.88 2.20
N VAL A 31 -1.38 -5.58 1.88
CA VAL A 31 -0.50 -4.62 2.54
C VAL A 31 -1.30 -3.55 3.29
N ALA A 32 -2.59 -3.82 3.52
CA ALA A 32 -3.46 -3.00 4.34
C ALA A 32 -3.06 -3.04 5.82
N ARG A 33 -3.61 -2.11 6.62
CA ARG A 33 -3.49 -2.14 8.08
C ARG A 33 -4.46 -3.18 8.69
N PRO A 34 -4.12 -3.79 9.85
CA PRO A 34 -2.84 -3.68 10.56
C PRO A 34 -1.75 -4.52 9.88
N GLY A 35 -0.48 -4.13 10.04
CA GLY A 35 0.65 -4.89 9.50
C GLY A 35 1.87 -4.01 9.21
N PRO A 36 3.05 -4.62 8.98
CA PRO A 36 4.31 -3.90 8.78
C PRO A 36 4.34 -3.07 7.49
N TRP A 37 3.53 -3.44 6.49
CA TRP A 37 3.51 -2.80 5.18
C TRP A 37 2.55 -1.61 5.08
N GLY A 38 1.59 -1.50 5.99
CA GLY A 38 0.57 -0.46 5.96
C GLY A 38 1.15 0.96 6.09
N ASN A 39 0.45 1.95 5.55
CA ASN A 39 0.85 3.35 5.72
C ASN A 39 0.64 3.80 7.18
N PRO A 40 1.68 4.25 7.92
CA PRO A 40 1.51 4.79 9.28
C PRO A 40 0.83 6.17 9.26
N PHE A 41 0.95 6.93 8.18
CA PHE A 41 0.26 8.20 8.01
C PHE A 41 -1.20 7.94 7.60
N THR A 42 -2.12 8.04 8.56
CA THR A 42 -3.55 7.83 8.28
C THR A 42 -4.17 9.06 7.62
N ILE A 43 -5.17 8.86 6.76
CA ILE A 43 -5.89 9.98 6.12
C ILE A 43 -6.48 10.90 7.19
N ASP A 44 -7.10 10.32 8.22
CA ASP A 44 -7.75 11.08 9.31
C ASP A 44 -6.73 11.89 10.12
N ALA A 45 -5.54 11.34 10.41
CA ALA A 45 -4.49 12.06 11.11
C ALA A 45 -3.95 13.23 10.27
N VAL A 46 -3.74 13.00 8.96
CA VAL A 46 -3.31 14.06 8.04
C VAL A 46 -4.39 15.15 7.94
N MET A 47 -5.67 14.78 7.87
CA MET A 47 -6.78 15.75 7.88
C MET A 47 -6.77 16.59 9.16
N ALA A 48 -6.63 15.94 10.33
CA ALA A 48 -6.61 16.63 11.62
C ALA A 48 -5.41 17.58 11.75
N GLU A 49 -4.23 17.18 11.26
CA GLU A 49 -3.00 17.97 11.31
C GLU A 49 -3.01 19.17 10.34
N THR A 50 -3.54 18.99 9.14
CA THR A 50 -3.35 19.94 8.02
C THR A 50 -4.60 20.73 7.65
N GLY A 51 -5.78 20.29 8.09
CA GLY A 51 -7.07 20.85 7.65
C GLY A 51 -7.45 20.51 6.21
N LEU A 52 -6.70 19.63 5.54
CA LEU A 52 -6.99 19.22 4.16
C LEU A 52 -8.30 18.42 4.04
N GLY A 53 -8.97 18.57 2.89
CA GLY A 53 -10.04 17.66 2.51
C GLY A 53 -9.54 16.23 2.26
N LYS A 54 -10.44 15.24 2.33
CA LYS A 54 -10.11 13.80 2.31
C LYS A 54 -9.19 13.38 1.16
N ASP A 55 -9.46 13.82 -0.08
CA ASP A 55 -8.67 13.42 -1.25
C ASP A 55 -7.24 14.01 -1.21
N ALA A 56 -7.11 15.27 -0.79
CA ALA A 56 -5.82 15.92 -0.61
C ALA A 56 -5.04 15.30 0.57
N ALA A 57 -5.72 14.98 1.67
CA ALA A 57 -5.12 14.28 2.80
C ALA A 57 -4.66 12.85 2.43
N GLN A 58 -5.40 12.15 1.57
CA GLN A 58 -4.97 10.85 1.05
C GLN A 58 -3.72 10.96 0.19
N ALA A 59 -3.66 11.93 -0.72
CA ALA A 59 -2.46 12.20 -1.52
C ALA A 59 -1.25 12.53 -0.62
N GLU A 60 -1.45 13.36 0.40
CA GLU A 60 -0.40 13.73 1.35
C GLU A 60 0.05 12.54 2.21
N ALA A 61 -0.88 11.71 2.68
CA ALA A 61 -0.55 10.47 3.40
C ALA A 61 0.32 9.53 2.55
N VAL A 62 0.03 9.39 1.26
CA VAL A 62 0.83 8.57 0.33
C VAL A 62 2.19 9.21 0.03
N SER A 63 2.25 10.53 -0.09
CA SER A 63 3.49 11.29 -0.22
C SER A 63 4.41 11.08 0.99
N ARG A 64 3.88 11.24 2.22
CA ARG A 64 4.58 10.95 3.48
C ARG A 64 5.07 9.51 3.54
N TYR A 65 4.25 8.53 3.13
CA TYR A 65 4.68 7.14 3.05
C TYR A 65 5.92 6.97 2.15
N GLY A 66 5.91 7.57 0.97
CA GLY A 66 7.07 7.53 0.07
C GLY A 66 8.34 8.13 0.70
N ARG A 67 8.21 9.28 1.37
CA ARG A 67 9.31 9.94 2.09
C ARG A 67 9.86 9.07 3.23
N TRP A 68 8.98 8.44 4.01
CA TRP A 68 9.34 7.52 5.08
C TRP A 68 10.09 6.28 4.56
N MET A 69 9.63 5.70 3.44
CA MET A 69 10.33 4.58 2.80
C MET A 69 11.69 4.96 2.21
N ARG A 70 11.94 6.26 1.98
CA ARG A 70 13.27 6.79 1.61
C ARG A 70 14.12 7.25 2.79
N GLY A 71 13.57 7.26 4.00
CA GLY A 71 14.27 7.73 5.21
C GLY A 71 14.37 9.25 5.31
N GLU A 72 13.50 9.98 4.61
CA GLU A 72 13.47 11.44 4.63
C GLU A 72 12.66 11.99 5.82
N ILE A 73 11.72 11.20 6.33
CA ILE A 73 10.91 11.51 7.51
C ILE A 73 10.73 10.25 8.36
N GLU A 74 10.46 10.44 9.65
CA GLU A 74 10.14 9.36 10.58
C GLU A 74 8.62 9.21 10.78
N ALA A 75 8.21 8.04 11.27
CA ALA A 75 6.83 7.73 11.64
C ALA A 75 6.76 7.23 13.09
N ASP A 76 5.57 6.84 13.54
CA ASP A 76 5.34 6.23 14.86
C ASP A 76 5.95 4.81 15.02
N ARG A 77 6.58 4.30 13.97
CA ARG A 77 7.21 2.98 13.93
C ARG A 77 8.38 2.95 12.93
N PRO A 78 9.34 2.02 13.10
CA PRO A 78 10.46 1.90 12.18
C PRO A 78 10.01 1.50 10.77
N ARG A 79 10.67 2.08 9.78
CA ARG A 79 10.58 1.71 8.36
C ARG A 79 11.02 0.25 8.16
N PRO A 80 10.27 -0.56 7.38
CA PRO A 80 10.72 -1.91 7.03
C PRO A 80 12.02 -1.88 6.24
N ALA A 81 12.88 -2.89 6.43
CA ALA A 81 14.08 -3.02 5.62
C ALA A 81 13.72 -3.38 4.17
N LEU A 82 14.48 -2.84 3.21
CA LEU A 82 14.25 -3.12 1.79
C LEU A 82 14.36 -4.62 1.46
N GLY A 83 15.24 -5.35 2.15
CA GLY A 83 15.37 -6.80 2.02
C GLY A 83 14.10 -7.55 2.43
N ASP A 84 13.44 -7.12 3.49
CA ASP A 84 12.19 -7.74 3.97
C ASP A 84 11.05 -7.49 2.99
N ILE A 85 10.98 -6.27 2.44
CA ILE A 85 10.00 -5.90 1.41
C ILE A 85 10.16 -6.79 0.18
N ARG A 86 11.38 -6.90 -0.36
CA ARG A 86 11.66 -7.72 -1.54
C ARG A 86 11.37 -9.20 -1.30
N THR A 87 11.78 -9.73 -0.14
CA THR A 87 11.55 -11.14 0.23
C THR A 87 10.06 -11.44 0.38
N ALA A 88 9.30 -10.58 1.06
CA ALA A 88 7.90 -10.85 1.37
C ALA A 88 6.95 -10.50 0.22
N LEU A 89 7.24 -9.48 -0.57
CA LEU A 89 6.32 -8.86 -1.54
C LEU A 89 6.77 -8.99 -3.00
N GLY A 90 8.02 -9.35 -3.26
CA GLY A 90 8.55 -9.50 -4.62
C GLY A 90 7.75 -10.50 -5.44
N GLY A 91 7.43 -10.14 -6.69
CA GLY A 91 6.67 -10.98 -7.62
C GLY A 91 5.19 -11.17 -7.27
N LYS A 92 4.62 -10.39 -6.33
CA LYS A 92 3.21 -10.51 -5.92
C LYS A 92 2.40 -9.29 -6.29
N ASN A 93 1.14 -9.48 -6.68
CA ASN A 93 0.17 -8.39 -6.70
C ASN A 93 -0.08 -7.92 -5.26
N LEU A 94 -0.25 -6.62 -5.06
CA LEU A 94 -0.40 -6.05 -3.71
C LEU A 94 -1.78 -5.43 -3.53
N ALA A 95 -2.40 -5.69 -2.38
CA ALA A 95 -3.79 -5.31 -2.13
C ALA A 95 -3.96 -4.30 -0.99
N CYS A 96 -4.85 -3.34 -1.19
CA CYS A 96 -5.24 -2.35 -0.18
C CYS A 96 -6.73 -1.97 -0.32
N TRP A 97 -7.28 -1.27 0.67
CA TRP A 97 -8.66 -0.77 0.67
C TRP A 97 -8.87 0.55 -0.08
N CYS A 98 -7.79 1.22 -0.51
CA CYS A 98 -7.93 2.50 -1.22
C CYS A 98 -8.66 2.30 -2.55
N ARG A 99 -9.64 3.15 -2.86
CA ARG A 99 -10.44 3.08 -4.09
C ARG A 99 -9.56 3.10 -5.34
N GLU A 100 -10.00 2.39 -6.38
CA GLU A 100 -9.36 2.44 -7.70
C GLU A 100 -9.24 3.90 -8.19
N GLY A 101 -8.12 4.23 -8.83
CA GLY A 101 -7.81 5.59 -9.29
C GLY A 101 -7.45 6.62 -8.20
N SER A 102 -7.53 6.28 -6.91
CA SER A 102 -7.04 7.15 -5.82
C SER A 102 -5.58 6.83 -5.45
N PRO A 103 -4.77 7.80 -4.96
CA PRO A 103 -3.39 7.54 -4.53
C PRO A 103 -3.30 6.42 -3.51
N CYS A 104 -2.32 5.51 -3.62
CA CYS A 104 -2.14 4.44 -2.64
C CYS A 104 -0.66 4.13 -2.40
N HIS A 105 -0.36 3.66 -1.19
CA HIS A 105 0.99 3.25 -0.81
C HIS A 105 1.44 1.96 -1.51
N VAL A 106 0.49 1.18 -2.05
CA VAL A 106 0.77 -0.01 -2.86
C VAL A 106 1.70 0.33 -4.03
N ASP A 107 1.51 1.49 -4.68
CA ASP A 107 2.31 1.88 -5.84
C ASP A 107 3.79 2.07 -5.46
N THR A 108 4.06 2.54 -4.23
CA THR A 108 5.41 2.61 -3.66
C THR A 108 5.96 1.22 -3.36
N LEU A 109 5.17 0.35 -2.73
CA LEU A 109 5.61 -1.00 -2.36
C LEU A 109 5.88 -1.90 -3.58
N ILE A 110 5.06 -1.82 -4.64
CA ILE A 110 5.28 -2.58 -5.87
C ILE A 110 6.64 -2.21 -6.48
N LYS A 111 6.99 -0.91 -6.53
CA LYS A 111 8.29 -0.46 -7.01
C LYS A 111 9.42 -1.00 -6.13
N LEU A 112 9.36 -0.75 -4.82
CA LEU A 112 10.41 -1.18 -3.88
C LEU A 112 10.61 -2.70 -3.82
N ALA A 113 9.55 -3.49 -4.06
CA ALA A 113 9.63 -4.94 -4.01
C ALA A 113 10.19 -5.59 -5.29
N ASN A 114 10.19 -4.87 -6.43
CA ASN A 114 10.52 -5.44 -7.74
C ASN A 114 11.62 -4.70 -8.51
N ASP A 115 12.04 -3.52 -8.04
CA ASP A 115 13.27 -2.84 -8.45
C ASP A 115 14.46 -3.30 -7.58
#